data_AF-A0A6J6QGE8-F1
#
_entry.id   AF-A0A6J6QGE8-F1
#
_cell.length_a   1.000
_cell.length_b   1.000
_cell.length_c   1.000
_cell.angle_alpha   90.00
_cell.angle_beta   90.00
_cell.angle_gamma   90.00
#
_symmetry.space_group_name_H-M   'P 1'
#
loop_
_entity.id
_entity.type
_entity.pdbx_description
1 polymer ?
#
loop_
_entity_poly.entity_id
_entity_poly.type
_entity_poly.pdbx_seq_one_letter_code
_entity_poly.pdbx_strand_id
1 'polypeptide(L)'
;MKLLAREFNVPVLALSQLSRQLETRTDKHPTLSDLRESGALEQDADVVMFLYRGEIYEQDPNLKGFAEVNVAKHRAGPLGLARLAWQAVYTRFENLATDHSTDIPLGD
;
A
#
# COMPACT_ATOMS: atom_id res chain seq x y z
N MET A 1 -19.50 7.75 -5.94
CA MET A 1 -18.31 8.06 -5.11
C MET A 1 -17.52 9.24 -5.66
N LYS A 2 -16.94 9.17 -6.87
CA LYS A 2 -16.14 10.27 -7.43
C LYS A 2 -16.87 11.61 -7.55
N LEU A 3 -18.13 11.58 -7.98
CA LEU A 3 -18.98 12.78 -8.05
C LEU A 3 -19.15 13.45 -6.68
N LEU A 4 -19.44 12.67 -5.64
CA LEU A 4 -19.60 13.17 -4.26
C LEU A 4 -18.30 13.76 -3.71
N ALA A 5 -17.15 13.12 -3.94
CA ALA A 5 -15.84 13.65 -3.53
C ALA A 5 -15.55 15.03 -4.17
N ARG A 6 -15.89 15.18 -5.47
CA ARG A 6 -15.69 16.44 -6.20
C ARG A 6 -16.69 17.52 -5.81
N GLU A 7 -17.93 17.14 -5.55
CA GLU A 7 -19.00 18.07 -5.18
C GLU A 7 -18.80 18.68 -3.79
N PHE A 8 -18.37 17.86 -2.81
CA PHE A 8 -18.14 18.32 -1.44
C PHE A 8 -16.68 18.68 -1.14
N ASN A 9 -15.78 18.54 -2.12
CA ASN A 9 -14.34 18.78 -1.97
C ASN A 9 -13.73 18.07 -0.75
N VAL A 10 -14.11 16.80 -0.54
CA VAL A 10 -13.61 15.97 0.57
C VAL A 10 -12.89 14.73 0.03
N PRO A 11 -11.76 14.33 0.64
CA PRO A 11 -11.10 13.08 0.26
C PRO A 11 -11.98 11.89 0.67
N VAL A 12 -12.28 11.02 -0.30
CA VAL A 12 -13.04 9.79 -0.07
C VAL A 12 -12.10 8.61 -0.14
N LEU A 13 -11.94 7.91 0.99
CA LEU A 13 -11.24 6.65 1.06
C LEU A 13 -12.25 5.49 1.00
N ALA A 14 -12.07 4.59 0.04
CA ALA A 14 -12.84 3.37 -0.07
C ALA A 14 -11.91 2.16 0.07
N LEU A 15 -12.35 1.16 0.83
CA LEU A 15 -11.67 -0.12 0.93
C LEU A 15 -12.31 -1.10 -0.07
N SER A 16 -11.48 -1.83 -0.81
CA SER A 16 -11.93 -2.86 -1.73
C SER A 16 -11.22 -4.15 -1.42
N GLN A 17 -11.97 -5.26 -1.41
CA GLN A 17 -11.39 -6.58 -1.35
C GLN A 17 -10.84 -6.94 -2.74
N LEU A 18 -9.75 -7.71 -2.75
CA LEU A 18 -9.12 -8.20 -3.98
C LEU A 18 -9.72 -9.53 -4.40
N SER A 19 -9.59 -9.87 -5.69
CA SER A 19 -9.96 -11.18 -6.19
C SER A 19 -9.21 -12.30 -5.45
N ARG A 20 -9.91 -13.40 -5.16
CA ARG A 20 -9.31 -14.62 -4.58
C ARG A 20 -8.28 -15.27 -5.52
N GLN A 21 -8.27 -14.89 -6.80
CA GLN A 21 -7.27 -15.37 -7.77
C GLN A 21 -5.85 -14.96 -7.38
N LEU A 22 -5.67 -13.89 -6.59
CA LEU A 22 -4.38 -13.52 -6.02
C LEU A 22 -3.74 -14.70 -5.26
N GLU A 23 -4.57 -15.47 -4.54
CA GLU A 23 -4.14 -16.58 -3.70
C GLU A 23 -3.68 -17.81 -4.48
N THR A 24 -3.84 -17.86 -5.81
CA THR A 24 -3.33 -18.97 -6.63
C THR A 24 -2.00 -18.66 -7.32
N ARG A 25 -1.60 -17.39 -7.39
CA ARG A 25 -0.36 -16.97 -8.06
C ARG A 25 0.87 -17.26 -7.22
N THR A 26 2.03 -17.46 -7.84
CA THR A 26 3.32 -17.56 -7.13
C THR A 26 3.67 -16.24 -6.45
N ASP A 27 3.53 -15.13 -7.18
CA ASP A 27 3.69 -13.79 -6.65
C ASP A 27 2.35 -13.28 -6.10
N LYS A 28 2.33 -12.97 -4.80
CA LYS A 28 1.17 -12.51 -4.04
C LYS A 28 1.04 -10.99 -3.96
N HIS A 29 1.89 -10.23 -4.65
CA HIS A 29 1.77 -8.77 -4.68
C HIS A 29 0.53 -8.32 -5.47
N PRO A 30 -0.43 -7.60 -4.86
CA PRO A 30 -1.62 -7.16 -5.57
C PRO A 30 -1.32 -6.27 -6.78
N THR A 31 -2.09 -6.46 -7.84
CA THR A 31 -2.04 -5.66 -9.07
C THR A 31 -3.42 -5.05 -9.37
N LEU A 32 -3.48 -4.06 -10.27
CA LEU A 32 -4.74 -3.41 -10.64
C LEU A 32 -5.79 -4.40 -11.19
N SER A 33 -5.34 -5.47 -11.86
CA SER A 33 -6.23 -6.55 -12.32
C SER A 33 -6.97 -7.26 -11.19
N ASP A 34 -6.44 -7.25 -9.96
CA ASP A 34 -7.08 -7.88 -8.81
C ASP A 34 -8.27 -7.05 -8.30
N LEU A 35 -8.42 -5.79 -8.76
CA LEU A 35 -9.60 -4.93 -8.57
C LEU A 35 -10.63 -5.05 -9.70
N ARG A 36 -10.40 -5.93 -10.68
CA ARG A 36 -11.31 -6.06 -11.84
C ARG A 36 -12.71 -6.51 -11.43
N GLU A 37 -12.82 -7.32 -10.38
CA GLU A 37 -14.12 -7.72 -9.80
C GLU A 37 -14.83 -6.56 -9.09
N SER A 38 -14.09 -5.49 -8.75
CA SER A 38 -14.61 -4.26 -8.13
C SER A 38 -15.28 -3.31 -9.13
N GLY A 39 -15.34 -3.69 -10.41
CA GLY A 39 -16.01 -2.94 -11.47
C GLY A 39 -15.36 -1.59 -11.75
N ALA A 40 -16.09 -0.50 -11.54
CA ALA A 40 -15.67 0.85 -11.93
C ALA A 40 -14.54 1.45 -11.07
N LEU A 41 -14.23 0.87 -9.90
CA LEU A 41 -13.26 1.44 -8.96
C LEU A 41 -11.84 1.54 -9.56
N GLU A 42 -11.41 0.54 -10.31
CA GLU A 42 -10.11 0.54 -10.98
C GLU A 42 -9.98 1.77 -11.90
N GLN A 43 -11.04 2.12 -12.62
CA GLN A 43 -11.05 3.23 -13.58
C GLN A 43 -11.23 4.57 -12.88
N ASP A 44 -12.19 4.66 -11.94
CA ASP A 44 -12.63 5.91 -11.33
C ASP A 44 -11.66 6.45 -10.27
N ALA A 45 -10.95 5.57 -9.55
CA ALA A 45 -10.02 6.01 -8.51
C ALA A 45 -8.93 6.94 -9.06
N ASP A 46 -8.63 7.99 -8.31
CA ASP A 46 -7.51 8.89 -8.59
C ASP A 46 -6.19 8.33 -8.07
N VAL A 47 -6.23 7.66 -6.91
CA VAL A 47 -5.12 6.93 -6.31
C VAL A 47 -5.59 5.53 -5.93
N VAL A 48 -4.77 4.51 -6.22
CA VAL A 48 -4.96 3.13 -5.75
C VAL A 48 -3.72 2.72 -4.99
N MET A 49 -3.92 2.28 -3.75
CA MET A 49 -2.87 1.76 -2.88
C MET A 49 -3.19 0.32 -2.50
N PHE A 50 -2.21 -0.56 -2.64
CA PHE A 50 -2.30 -1.93 -2.16
C PHE A 50 -1.47 -2.11 -0.90
N LEU A 51 -1.98 -2.92 0.01
CA LEU A 51 -1.27 -3.36 1.20
C LEU A 51 -0.78 -4.79 0.96
N TYR A 52 0.50 -5.04 1.21
CA TYR A 52 1.10 -6.36 1.17
C TYR A 52 1.85 -6.63 2.47
N ARG A 53 1.72 -7.85 3.00
CA ARG A 53 2.44 -8.34 4.19
C ARG A 53 3.13 -9.64 3.84
N GLY A 54 4.41 -9.56 3.50
CA GLY A 54 5.21 -10.73 3.10
C GLY A 54 5.22 -11.85 4.14
N GLU A 55 5.23 -11.51 5.43
CA GLU A 55 5.19 -12.48 6.53
C GLU A 55 3.95 -13.40 6.55
N ILE A 56 2.87 -13.05 5.82
CA ILE A 56 1.68 -13.90 5.70
C ILE A 56 1.90 -15.01 4.66
N TYR A 57 2.68 -14.72 3.61
CA TYR A 57 2.78 -15.55 2.42
C TYR A 57 4.11 -16.30 2.32
N GLU A 58 5.14 -15.81 3.00
CA GLU A 58 6.51 -16.29 2.88
C GLU A 58 7.07 -16.70 4.24
N GLN A 59 7.82 -17.79 4.28
CA GLN A 59 8.54 -18.25 5.49
C GLN A 59 9.91 -17.58 5.61
N ASP A 60 9.98 -16.26 5.39
CA ASP A 60 11.20 -15.48 5.57
C ASP A 60 11.12 -14.67 6.89
N PRO A 61 11.96 -14.97 7.89
CA PRO A 61 12.03 -14.19 9.13
C PRO A 61 12.30 -12.70 8.91
N ASN A 62 12.95 -12.31 7.82
CA ASN A 62 13.28 -10.92 7.51
C ASN A 62 12.07 -10.08 7.09
N LEU A 63 10.96 -10.73 6.71
CA LEU A 63 9.72 -10.04 6.34
C LEU A 63 8.81 -9.80 7.55
N LYS A 64 9.15 -10.38 8.71
CA LYS A 64 8.35 -10.29 9.92
C LYS A 64 8.31 -8.85 10.44
N GLY A 65 7.10 -8.37 10.72
CA GLY A 65 6.88 -7.00 11.19
C GLY A 65 7.09 -5.93 10.12
N PHE A 66 7.10 -6.30 8.84
CA PHE A 66 7.09 -5.36 7.72
C PHE A 66 5.78 -5.44 6.96
N ALA A 67 5.35 -4.29 6.45
CA ALA A 67 4.29 -4.20 5.46
C ALA A 67 4.70 -3.25 4.35
N GLU A 68 4.20 -3.50 3.16
CA GLU A 68 4.44 -2.67 2.00
C GLU A 68 3.14 -2.00 1.56
N VAL A 69 3.23 -0.70 1.26
CA VAL A 69 2.16 0.09 0.65
C VAL A 69 2.60 0.45 -0.77
N ASN A 70 1.96 -0.18 -1.75
CA ASN A 70 2.25 0.08 -3.15
C ASN A 70 1.22 1.05 -3.73
N VAL A 71 1.67 2.25 -4.11
CA VAL A 71 0.89 3.22 -4.90
C VAL A 71 0.89 2.74 -6.36
N ALA A 72 -0.05 1.85 -6.68
CA ALA A 72 -0.16 1.20 -7.98
C ALA A 72 -0.83 2.09 -9.05
N LYS A 73 -1.59 3.10 -8.64
CA LYS A 73 -2.16 4.12 -9.52
C LYS A 73 -2.11 5.48 -8.85
N HIS A 74 -1.71 6.50 -9.59
CA HIS A 74 -1.76 7.88 -9.15
C HIS A 74 -1.95 8.79 -10.38
N ARG A 75 -3.11 9.45 -10.51
CA ARG A 75 -3.42 10.30 -11.67
C ARG A 75 -2.62 11.61 -11.73
N ALA A 76 -2.16 12.12 -10.59
CA ALA A 76 -1.55 13.44 -10.47
C ALA A 76 -0.19 13.41 -9.75
N GLY A 77 0.48 12.26 -9.71
CA GLY A 77 1.76 12.13 -9.02
C GLY A 77 2.44 10.79 -9.27
N PRO A 78 3.55 10.52 -8.58
CA PRO A 78 4.36 9.33 -8.83
C PRO A 78 3.69 8.07 -8.27
N LEU A 79 4.05 6.94 -8.89
CA LEU A 79 3.88 5.61 -8.32
C LEU A 79 5.05 5.32 -7.37
N GLY A 80 4.90 4.33 -6.50
CA GLY A 80 6.00 3.93 -5.61
C GLY A 80 5.60 2.91 -4.56
N LEU A 81 6.63 2.28 -4.00
CA LEU A 81 6.50 1.33 -2.91
C LEU A 81 7.05 1.94 -1.63
N ALA A 82 6.22 2.06 -0.60
CA ALA A 82 6.65 2.46 0.72
C ALA A 82 6.69 1.24 1.63
N ARG A 83 7.82 1.00 2.29
CA ARG A 83 7.93 -0.01 3.35
C ARG A 83 7.65 0.62 4.71
N LEU A 84 6.84 -0.05 5.51
CA LEU A 84 6.38 0.38 6.82
C LEU A 84 6.67 -0.70 7.87
N ALA A 85 6.86 -0.28 9.11
CA ALA A 85 6.85 -1.19 10.25
C ALA A 85 5.40 -1.59 10.57
N TRP A 86 5.15 -2.89 10.70
CA TRP A 86 3.86 -3.45 11.07
C TRP A 86 3.89 -4.02 12.49
N GLN A 87 3.07 -3.44 13.36
CA GLN A 87 2.92 -3.87 14.75
C GLN A 87 1.60 -4.61 14.92
N ALA A 88 1.64 -5.94 14.72
CA ALA A 88 0.47 -6.80 14.69
C ALA A 88 -0.43 -6.71 15.94
N VAL A 89 0.18 -6.60 17.13
CA VAL A 89 -0.54 -6.51 18.41
C VAL A 89 -1.45 -5.28 18.50
N TYR A 90 -1.10 -4.21 17.79
CA TYR A 90 -1.82 -2.93 17.82
C TYR A 90 -2.56 -2.61 16.51
N THR A 91 -2.47 -3.49 15.51
CA THR A 91 -2.99 -3.22 14.15
C THR A 91 -2.48 -1.89 13.60
N ARG A 92 -1.19 -1.61 13.82
CA ARG A 92 -0.59 -0.29 13.59
C ARG A 92 0.54 -0.36 12.58
N PHE A 93 0.52 0.60 11.65
CA PHE A 93 1.63 0.91 10.76
C PHE A 93 2.43 2.07 11.33
N GLU A 94 3.76 1.97 11.29
CA GLU A 94 4.67 3.05 11.65
C GLU A 94 5.70 3.27 10.55
N ASN A 95 6.31 4.45 10.54
CA ASN A 95 7.47 4.71 9.70
C ASN A 95 8.58 3.73 10.09
N LEU A 96 9.31 3.23 9.10
CA LEU A 96 10.53 2.49 9.40
C LEU A 96 11.49 3.42 10.13
N ALA A 97 12.15 2.87 11.17
CA ALA A 97 13.23 3.56 11.82
C ALA A 97 14.26 3.92 10.75
N THR A 98 14.40 5.21 10.51
CA THR A 98 15.48 5.72 9.68
C THR A 98 16.70 5.70 10.58
N ASP A 99 17.73 4.96 10.20
CA ASP A 99 18.98 5.00 10.94
C ASP A 99 19.54 6.42 10.77
N HIS A 100 19.36 7.29 11.78
CA HIS A 100 19.81 8.68 11.78
C HIS A 100 21.35 8.80 11.89
N SER A 101 22.09 7.77 11.49
CA SER A 101 23.55 7.69 11.59
C SER A 101 24.31 8.50 10.53
N THR A 102 23.61 9.21 9.62
CA THR A 102 24.25 9.99 8.54
C THR A 102 24.18 11.51 8.68
N ASP A 103 23.52 12.06 9.71
CA ASP A 103 23.47 13.51 9.95
C ASP A 103 24.50 13.94 11.04
N ILE A 104 25.73 13.43 10.94
CA ILE A 104 26.86 14.11 11.61
C ILE A 104 27.38 15.14 10.60
N PRO A 105 27.21 16.44 10.84
CA PRO A 105 27.92 17.43 10.06
C PRO A 105 29.42 17.18 10.27
N LEU A 106 30.15 16.90 9.18
CA LEU A 106 31.59 17.10 9.19
C LEU A 106 31.81 18.56 9.60
N GLY A 107 32.27 18.76 10.84
CA GLY A 107 32.58 20.06 11.38
C GLY A 107 33.63 20.78 10.52
N ASP A 108 33.43 22.10 10.43
CA ASP A 108 34.26 23.19 9.90
C ASP A 108 35.39 22.88 8.91
#